data_AF-A0A7C5WSX3-F1
#
_entry.id   AF-A0A7C5WSX3-F1
#
_cell.length_a   1.000
_cell.length_b   1.000
_cell.length_c   1.000
_cell.angle_alpha   90.00
_cell.angle_beta   90.00
_cell.angle_gamma   90.00
#
_symmetry.space_group_name_H-M   'P 1'
#
loop_
_entity.id
_entity.type
_entity.pdbx_description
1 polymer ?
#
loop_
_entity_poly.entity_id
_entity_poly.type
_entity_poly.pdbx_seq_one_letter_code
_entity_poly.pdbx_strand_id
1 'polypeptide(L)'
;MLFSLLLFAFTPGARATSVLPLNLEQLSQQASTIIYARVVANRVEKDSASGQAATYTDFEVLETIKGKTGATHTIKQLGGRLPGSAYSLRVQIGRA
;
A
#
# COMPACT_ATOMS: atom_id res chain seq x y z
N MET A 1 -21.32 35.82 24.73
CA MET A 1 -20.15 36.00 23.84
C MET A 1 -18.97 35.10 24.22
N LEU A 2 -18.58 34.96 25.49
CA LEU A 2 -17.42 34.14 25.89
C LEU A 2 -17.56 32.63 25.54
N PHE A 3 -18.78 32.08 25.63
CA PHE A 3 -19.08 30.69 25.29
C PHE A 3 -18.90 30.37 23.79
N SER A 4 -19.20 31.34 22.91
CA SER A 4 -19.03 31.18 21.45
C SER A 4 -17.55 31.19 21.04
N LEU A 5 -16.69 31.88 21.80
CA LEU A 5 -15.25 31.91 21.54
C LEU A 5 -14.57 30.58 21.91
N LEU A 6 -15.05 29.91 22.96
CA LEU A 6 -14.54 28.60 23.40
C LEU A 6 -14.82 27.47 22.40
N LEU A 7 -15.93 27.54 21.66
CA LEU A 7 -16.32 26.54 20.66
C LEU A 7 -15.45 26.57 19.39
N PHE A 8 -14.88 27.73 19.05
CA PHE A 8 -14.04 27.87 17.85
C PHE A 8 -12.63 27.27 18.04
N ALA A 9 -12.14 27.23 19.28
CA ALA A 9 -10.83 26.70 19.62
C ALA A 9 -10.73 25.16 19.52
N PHE A 10 -11.86 24.46 19.35
CA PHE A 10 -11.94 23.00 19.37
C PHE A 10 -12.18 22.36 18.00
N THR A 11 -11.79 23.03 16.91
CA THR A 11 -11.89 22.42 15.57
C THR A 11 -10.77 21.37 15.40
N PRO A 12 -11.11 20.07 15.27
CA PRO A 12 -10.10 19.05 15.00
C PRO A 12 -9.46 19.34 13.64
N GLY A 13 -8.13 19.39 13.60
CA GLY A 13 -7.38 19.65 12.38
C GLY A 13 -7.71 18.61 11.30
N ALA A 14 -8.27 19.05 10.18
CA ALA A 14 -8.53 18.19 9.04
C ALA A 14 -7.19 17.68 8.48
N ARG A 15 -6.98 16.36 8.46
CA ARG A 15 -5.82 15.74 7.83
C ARG A 15 -6.16 15.46 6.38
N ALA A 16 -5.49 16.16 5.47
CA ALA A 16 -5.56 15.88 4.04
C ALA A 16 -4.45 14.89 3.65
N THR A 17 -4.81 13.89 2.85
CA THR A 17 -3.89 12.98 2.17
C THR A 17 -3.87 13.32 0.69
N SER A 18 -2.68 13.49 0.11
CA SER A 18 -2.50 13.65 -1.33
C SER A 18 -2.15 12.31 -1.98
N VAL A 19 -2.49 12.19 -3.27
CA VAL A 19 -2.09 11.06 -4.10
C VAL A 19 -0.96 11.54 -5.01
N LEU A 20 0.12 10.78 -5.07
CA LEU A 20 1.17 11.00 -6.05
C LEU A 20 0.82 10.21 -7.32
N PRO A 21 0.47 10.87 -8.44
CA PRO A 21 0.32 10.17 -9.70
C PRO A 21 1.69 9.64 -10.15
N LEU A 22 1.73 8.38 -10.56
CA LEU A 22 2.94 7.73 -11.06
C LEU A 22 2.79 7.57 -12.57
N ASN A 23 3.81 7.97 -13.33
CA ASN A 23 3.89 7.66 -14.75
C ASN A 23 4.87 6.50 -15.00
N LEU A 24 4.71 5.83 -16.13
CA LEU A 24 5.46 4.61 -16.44
C LEU A 24 6.95 4.92 -16.64
N GLU A 25 7.28 6.04 -17.26
CA GLU A 25 8.66 6.46 -17.50
C GLU A 25 9.42 6.65 -16.18
N GLN A 26 8.84 7.36 -15.22
CA GLN A 26 9.39 7.56 -13.88
C GLN A 26 9.54 6.24 -13.14
N LEU A 27 8.52 5.39 -13.15
CA LEU A 27 8.57 4.07 -12.52
C LEU A 27 9.69 3.21 -13.12
N SER A 28 9.84 3.19 -14.44
CA SER A 28 10.88 2.41 -15.14
C SER A 28 12.29 2.94 -14.84
N GLN A 29 12.46 4.26 -14.79
CA GLN A 29 13.73 4.89 -14.46
C GLN A 29 14.14 4.61 -13.01
N GLN A 30 13.22 4.79 -12.06
CA GLN A 30 13.48 4.68 -10.63
C GLN A 30 13.55 3.23 -10.13
N ALA A 31 12.88 2.28 -10.79
CA ALA A 31 12.87 0.89 -10.36
C ALA A 31 14.29 0.29 -10.38
N SER A 32 14.68 -0.35 -9.29
CA SER A 32 15.92 -1.15 -9.24
C SER A 32 15.76 -2.48 -9.98
N THR A 33 14.53 -3.00 -10.08
CA THR A 33 14.19 -4.27 -10.72
C THR A 33 12.86 -4.17 -11.47
N ILE A 34 12.78 -4.77 -12.66
CA ILE A 34 11.56 -4.88 -13.47
C ILE A 34 11.45 -6.33 -13.95
N ILE A 35 10.31 -6.97 -13.71
CA ILE A 35 10.05 -8.37 -14.05
C ILE A 35 8.75 -8.51 -14.80
N TYR A 36 8.69 -9.45 -15.73
CA TYR A 36 7.45 -10.01 -16.26
C TYR A 36 7.21 -11.35 -15.57
N ALA A 37 6.03 -11.51 -14.97
CA ALA A 37 5.82 -12.58 -14.01
C ALA A 37 4.36 -13.04 -13.94
N ARG A 38 4.15 -14.26 -13.45
CA ARG A 38 2.84 -14.86 -13.20
C ARG A 38 2.58 -14.91 -11.69
N VAL A 39 1.38 -14.52 -11.26
CA VAL A 39 0.97 -14.69 -9.86
C VAL A 39 0.76 -16.18 -9.57
N VAL A 40 1.38 -16.70 -8.51
CA VAL A 40 1.25 -18.10 -8.08
C VAL A 40 0.57 -18.24 -6.72
N ALA A 41 0.65 -17.21 -5.87
CA ALA A 41 -0.08 -17.18 -4.60
C ALA A 41 -0.44 -15.76 -4.18
N ASN A 42 -1.51 -15.63 -3.43
CA ASN A 42 -1.92 -14.39 -2.78
C ASN A 42 -2.48 -14.71 -1.40
N ARG A 43 -1.91 -14.10 -0.36
CA ARG A 43 -2.29 -14.36 1.04
C ARG A 43 -2.29 -13.07 1.85
N VAL A 44 -3.18 -13.00 2.83
CA VAL A 44 -3.24 -11.89 3.79
C VAL A 44 -2.81 -12.39 5.16
N GLU A 45 -1.78 -11.77 5.70
CA GLU A 45 -1.20 -12.12 7.00
C GLU A 45 -1.05 -10.86 7.86
N LYS A 46 -0.90 -11.05 9.17
CA LYS A 46 -0.54 -9.94 10.05
C LYS A 46 0.95 -9.68 9.86
N ASP A 47 1.29 -8.49 9.41
CA ASP A 47 2.66 -8.07 9.25
C ASP A 47 3.35 -7.92 10.60
N SER A 48 4.50 -8.58 10.78
CA SER A 48 5.26 -8.53 12.02
C SER A 48 5.87 -7.15 12.30
N ALA A 49 6.20 -6.39 11.26
CA ALA A 49 6.84 -5.09 11.40
C ALA A 49 5.83 -3.97 11.76
N SER A 50 4.70 -3.89 11.05
CA SER A 50 3.70 -2.84 11.26
C SER A 50 2.55 -3.24 12.19
N GLY A 51 2.37 -4.54 12.46
CA GLY A 51 1.22 -5.09 13.18
C GLY A 51 -0.11 -5.04 12.40
N GLN A 52 -0.11 -4.51 11.18
CA GLN A 52 -1.28 -4.34 10.33
C GLN A 52 -1.50 -5.55 9.41
N ALA A 53 -2.67 -5.66 8.80
CA ALA A 53 -2.90 -6.64 7.74
C ALA A 53 -2.05 -6.26 6.51
N ALA A 54 -1.36 -7.24 5.92
CA ALA A 54 -0.63 -7.08 4.68
C ALA A 54 -0.94 -8.23 3.72
N THR A 55 -1.13 -7.89 2.46
CA THR A 55 -1.24 -8.84 1.36
C THR A 55 0.15 -9.13 0.81
N TYR A 56 0.49 -10.41 0.74
CA TYR A 56 1.70 -10.93 0.11
C TYR A 56 1.28 -11.63 -1.19
N THR A 57 1.80 -11.12 -2.30
CA THR A 57 1.61 -11.73 -3.63
C THR A 57 2.93 -12.35 -4.06
N ASP A 58 2.92 -13.66 -4.29
CA ASP A 58 4.09 -14.38 -4.80
C ASP A 58 3.97 -14.55 -6.31
N PHE A 59 5.09 -14.33 -6.98
CA PHE A 59 5.23 -14.35 -8.41
C PHE A 59 6.27 -15.39 -8.84
N GLU A 60 5.96 -16.16 -9.88
CA GLU A 60 6.93 -16.86 -10.70
C GLU A 60 7.46 -15.90 -11.77
N VAL A 61 8.77 -15.67 -11.78
CA VAL A 61 9.43 -14.76 -12.73
C VAL A 61 9.57 -15.46 -14.07
N LEU A 62 8.92 -14.93 -15.10
CA LEU A 62 9.02 -15.43 -16.47
C LEU A 62 10.20 -14.77 -17.20
N GLU A 63 10.41 -13.47 -16.97
CA GLU A 63 11.50 -12.70 -17.55
C GLU A 63 11.95 -11.59 -16.61
N THR A 64 13.25 -11.32 -16.56
CA THR A 64 13.83 -10.16 -15.87
C THR A 64 14.19 -9.10 -16.90
N ILE A 65 13.47 -7.98 -16.89
CA ILE A 65 13.66 -6.86 -17.81
C ILE A 65 14.77 -5.91 -17.30
N LYS A 66 14.85 -5.70 -15.98
CA LYS A 66 15.87 -4.85 -15.33
C LYS A 66 16.25 -5.42 -13.98
N GLY A 67 17.52 -5.27 -13.59
CA GLY A 67 18.01 -5.66 -12.27
C GLY A 67 18.36 -7.15 -12.18
N LYS A 68 18.31 -7.70 -10.97
CA LYS A 68 18.56 -9.13 -10.69
C LYS A 68 17.48 -9.64 -9.74
N THR A 69 16.87 -10.77 -10.06
CA THR A 69 15.91 -11.46 -9.20
C THR A 69 16.09 -12.97 -9.30
N GLY A 70 15.55 -13.71 -8.33
CA GLY A 70 15.44 -15.16 -8.40
C GLY A 70 14.27 -15.61 -9.29
N ALA A 71 14.04 -16.93 -9.33
CA ALA A 71 12.91 -17.56 -10.03
C ALA A 71 11.55 -17.14 -9.47
N THR A 72 11.51 -16.66 -8.22
CA THR A 72 10.32 -16.14 -7.57
C THR A 72 10.56 -14.76 -6.98
N HIS A 73 9.49 -13.98 -6.84
CA HIS A 73 9.51 -12.68 -6.20
C HIS A 73 8.24 -12.48 -5.38
N THR A 74 8.35 -11.84 -4.21
CA THR A 74 7.19 -11.56 -3.36
C THR A 74 7.03 -10.06 -3.19
N ILE A 75 5.84 -9.54 -3.48
CA ILE A 75 5.47 -8.15 -3.20
C ILE A 75 4.57 -8.12 -1.97
N LYS A 76 4.97 -7.31 -0.97
CA LYS A 76 4.19 -7.01 0.23
C LYS A 76 3.48 -5.67 0.06
N GLN A 77 2.16 -5.66 0.22
CA GLN A 77 1.35 -4.45 0.22
C GLN A 77 0.55 -4.36 1.52
N LEU A 78 0.68 -3.25 2.23
CA LEU A 78 -0.15 -2.99 3.40
C LEU A 78 -1.62 -2.87 2.97
N GLY A 79 -2.50 -3.55 3.69
CA GLY A 79 -3.91 -3.65 3.34
C GLY A 79 -4.39 -5.09 3.31
N GLY A 80 -5.70 -5.22 3.12
CA GLY A 80 -6.39 -6.51 3.05
C GLY A 80 -7.23 -6.79 4.30
N ARG A 81 -7.80 -7.99 4.33
CA ARG A 81 -8.68 -8.45 5.42
C ARG A 81 -8.18 -9.78 5.92
N LEU A 82 -7.85 -9.84 7.21
CA LEU A 82 -7.44 -11.09 7.84
C LEU A 82 -8.62 -12.06 7.88
N PRO A 83 -8.41 -13.36 7.60
CA PRO A 83 -9.46 -14.36 7.73
C PRO A 83 -10.08 -14.35 9.13
N GLY A 84 -11.42 -14.33 9.20
CA GLY A 84 -12.16 -14.31 10.48
C GLY A 84 -12.11 -12.99 11.26
N SER A 85 -11.43 -11.95 10.76
CA SER A 85 -11.37 -10.65 11.43
C SER A 85 -12.34 -9.63 10.80
N ALA A 86 -12.98 -8.84 11.65
CA ALA A 86 -13.68 -7.62 11.24
C ALA A 86 -12.69 -6.48 10.89
N TYR A 87 -11.40 -6.65 11.20
CA TYR A 87 -10.37 -5.68 10.88
C TYR A 87 -9.97 -5.77 9.41
N SER A 88 -10.26 -4.72 8.65
CA SER A 88 -9.80 -4.53 7.28
C SER A 88 -9.05 -3.22 7.17
N LEU A 89 -7.84 -3.26 6.63
CA LEU A 89 -7.13 -2.04 6.24
C LEU A 89 -7.42 -1.77 4.77
N ARG A 90 -8.16 -0.69 4.51
CA ARG A 90 -8.44 -0.19 3.16
C ARG A 90 -7.61 1.07 2.92
N VAL A 91 -6.79 1.04 1.89
CA VAL A 91 -6.18 2.27 1.37
C VAL A 91 -7.27 3.01 0.61
N GLN A 92 -7.82 4.08 1.21
CA GLN A 92 -8.74 4.98 0.52
C GLN A 92 -7.93 5.98 -0.30
N ILE A 93 -8.14 5.98 -1.61
CA ILE A 93 -7.66 7.05 -2.48
C ILE A 93 -8.58 8.25 -2.25
N GLY A 94 -8.04 9.34 -1.71
CA GLY A 94 -8.79 10.58 -1.52
C GLY A 94 -9.34 11.05 -2.87
N ARG A 95 -10.65 11.31 -2.92
CA ARG A 95 -11.24 12.00 -4.08
C ARG A 95 -10.68 13.41 -4.11
N ALA A 96 -9.96 13.74 -5.18
CA ALA A 96 -9.54 15.10 -5.49
C ALA A 96 -10.75 15.97 -5.85
#